data_AF-A0A939RJQ9-F1
#
_entry.id   AF-A0A939RJQ9-F1
#
_cell.length_a   1.000
_cell.length_b   1.000
_cell.length_c   1.000
_cell.angle_alpha   90.00
_cell.angle_beta   90.00
_cell.angle_gamma   90.00
#
_symmetry.space_group_name_H-M   'P 1'
#
loop_
_entity.id
_entity.type
_entity.pdbx_description
1 polymer ?
#
loop_
_entity_poly.entity_id
_entity_poly.type
_entity_poly.pdbx_seq_one_letter_code
_entity_poly.pdbx_strand_id
1 'polypeptide(L)'
;MKDASGLTYTDLAARAAALGTPKGAATLSQAAAGHRLPRLGTALAFAHAAADPADAKAQRQAMQDIRDLWQAAAIGRAAPLASEQAPKAEKYRPRRTLGNLALGLRKMRARAGQPSLKAIQDLSEAAGHRVAKSTVHLILVGRVLPTREQLAALLTAFDAAAGAGRSAVRSRRKWMALRDSVESRTRPAPPVRVTGYGCVDGSLDTVLERQHREEEVLRKIGKLAQDENKDDDQGEYRLGVVTSRIPWEYMDDDELAAMEEEAHEAREVLEADLARQGSRDLLAELRALTGG
;
A
#
# COMPACT_ATOMS: atom_id res chain seq x y z
N MET A 1 -7.10 21.26 -37.97
CA MET A 1 -6.98 22.72 -37.73
C MET A 1 -6.48 23.48 -38.94
N LYS A 2 -5.36 23.08 -39.59
CA LYS A 2 -4.92 23.71 -40.85
C LYS A 2 -6.00 23.64 -41.94
N ASP A 3 -6.53 22.44 -42.19
CA ASP A 3 -7.55 22.20 -43.23
C ASP A 3 -8.87 22.93 -42.93
N ALA A 4 -9.13 23.22 -41.65
CA ALA A 4 -10.29 24.01 -41.22
C ALA A 4 -10.09 25.52 -41.39
N SER A 5 -8.84 25.99 -41.41
CA SER A 5 -8.51 27.41 -41.51
C SER A 5 -8.25 27.89 -42.95
N GLY A 6 -7.97 26.98 -43.89
CA GLY A 6 -7.67 27.32 -45.29
C GLY A 6 -6.39 28.13 -45.51
N LEU A 7 -5.58 28.36 -44.47
CA LEU A 7 -4.41 29.24 -44.50
C LEU A 7 -3.12 28.49 -44.83
N THR A 8 -2.21 29.16 -45.54
CA THR A 8 -0.85 28.66 -45.74
C THR A 8 -0.01 28.85 -44.49
N TYR A 9 1.10 28.10 -44.36
CA TYR A 9 1.99 28.24 -43.20
C TYR A 9 2.69 29.60 -43.14
N THR A 10 2.84 30.29 -44.28
CA THR A 10 3.34 31.68 -44.34
C THR A 10 2.32 32.65 -43.77
N ASP A 11 1.02 32.46 -44.05
CA ASP A 11 -0.05 33.30 -43.51
C ASP A 11 -0.22 33.10 -42.00
N LEU A 12 -0.09 31.85 -41.53
CA LEU A 12 -0.10 31.54 -40.10
C LEU A 12 1.10 32.16 -39.37
N ALA A 13 2.28 32.16 -39.99
CA ALA A 13 3.46 32.81 -39.43
C ALA A 13 3.31 34.34 -39.33
N ALA A 14 2.76 34.96 -40.38
CA ALA A 14 2.47 36.39 -40.40
C ALA A 14 1.44 36.76 -39.31
N ARG A 15 0.38 35.96 -39.16
CA ARG A 15 -0.63 36.14 -38.10
C ARG A 15 -0.05 35.94 -36.70
N ALA A 16 0.76 34.90 -36.49
CA ALA A 16 1.41 34.68 -35.21
C ALA A 16 2.35 35.84 -34.81
N ALA A 17 3.04 36.43 -35.79
CA ALA A 17 3.87 37.62 -35.58
C ALA A 17 3.03 38.86 -35.23
N ALA A 18 1.90 39.09 -35.92
CA ALA A 18 0.97 40.18 -35.62
C ALA A 18 0.36 40.06 -34.20
N LEU A 19 0.23 38.84 -33.69
CA LEU A 19 -0.33 38.54 -32.37
C LEU A 19 0.74 38.50 -31.25
N GLY A 20 1.98 38.94 -31.53
CA GLY A 20 3.05 39.07 -30.54
C GLY A 20 3.81 37.78 -30.21
N THR A 21 3.56 36.69 -30.95
CA THR A 21 4.24 35.40 -30.77
C THR A 21 4.90 34.94 -32.09
N PRO A 22 5.98 35.62 -32.55
CA PRO A 22 6.57 35.32 -33.85
C PRO A 22 7.12 33.89 -33.89
N LYS A 23 6.65 33.11 -34.88
CA LYS A 23 7.15 31.78 -35.22
C LYS A 23 7.27 31.68 -36.73
N GLY A 24 8.41 31.20 -37.22
CA GLY A 24 8.64 31.04 -38.65
C GLY A 24 7.75 29.95 -39.26
N ALA A 25 7.42 30.10 -40.54
CA ALA A 25 6.59 29.13 -41.28
C ALA A 25 7.17 27.70 -41.23
N ALA A 26 8.50 27.57 -41.29
CA ALA A 26 9.18 26.28 -41.15
C ALA A 26 8.94 25.62 -39.79
N THR A 27 8.92 26.41 -38.71
CA THR A 27 8.66 25.91 -37.35
C THR A 27 7.22 25.42 -37.19
N LEU A 28 6.25 26.13 -37.78
CA LEU A 28 4.85 25.72 -37.77
C LEU A 28 4.60 24.49 -38.66
N SER A 29 5.26 24.40 -39.81
CA SER A 29 5.24 23.22 -40.68
C SER A 29 5.80 21.98 -39.98
N GLN A 30 6.96 22.10 -39.32
CA GLN A 30 7.54 21.01 -38.52
C GLN A 30 6.65 20.60 -37.33
N ALA A 31 6.00 21.55 -36.67
CA ALA A 31 5.06 21.26 -35.60
C ALA A 31 3.84 20.48 -36.11
N ALA A 32 3.34 20.82 -37.30
CA ALA A 32 2.21 20.15 -37.95
C ALA A 32 2.57 18.76 -38.53
N ALA A 33 3.83 18.54 -38.92
CA ALA A 33 4.29 17.25 -39.46
C ALA A 33 4.25 16.09 -38.44
N GLY A 34 4.12 16.38 -37.14
CA GLY A 34 3.86 15.36 -36.12
C GLY A 34 5.06 14.48 -35.72
N HIS A 35 6.24 14.67 -36.30
CA HIS A 35 7.43 13.86 -35.98
C HIS A 35 7.92 14.02 -34.53
N ARG A 36 7.70 15.18 -33.92
CA ARG A 36 8.08 15.48 -32.52
C ARG A 36 7.00 16.33 -31.88
N LEU A 37 6.74 16.09 -30.60
CA LEU A 37 5.85 16.95 -29.81
C LEU A 37 6.43 18.38 -29.78
N PRO A 38 5.74 19.39 -30.34
CA PRO A 38 6.21 20.76 -30.33
C PRO A 38 6.21 21.32 -28.90
N ARG A 39 7.01 22.36 -28.63
CA ARG A 39 6.93 23.09 -27.36
C ARG A 39 5.54 23.72 -27.21
N LEU A 40 5.01 23.75 -25.98
CA LEU A 40 3.67 24.29 -25.69
C LEU A 40 3.46 25.69 -26.29
N GLY A 41 4.45 26.59 -26.19
CA GLY A 41 4.37 27.93 -26.78
C GLY A 41 4.21 27.94 -28.30
N THR A 42 4.79 26.97 -29.02
CA THR A 42 4.63 26.83 -30.48
C THR A 42 3.24 26.30 -30.82
N ALA A 43 2.72 25.35 -30.03
CA ALA A 43 1.37 24.83 -30.21
C ALA A 43 0.31 25.91 -29.96
N LEU A 44 0.48 26.73 -28.91
CA LEU A 44 -0.42 27.85 -28.61
C LEU A 44 -0.37 28.94 -29.68
N ALA A 45 0.82 29.30 -30.18
CA ALA A 45 0.95 30.25 -31.29
C ALA A 45 0.24 29.75 -32.56
N PHE A 46 0.30 28.44 -32.83
CA PHE A 46 -0.42 27.81 -33.92
C PHE A 46 -1.95 27.86 -33.71
N ALA A 47 -2.43 27.56 -32.50
CA ALA A 47 -3.83 27.68 -32.10
C ALA A 47 -4.38 29.09 -32.36
N HIS A 48 -3.62 30.07 -31.89
CA HIS A 48 -3.97 31.47 -31.90
C HIS A 48 -3.98 32.04 -33.32
N ALA A 49 -3.04 31.62 -34.17
CA ALA A 49 -2.98 32.03 -35.57
C ALA A 49 -4.03 31.33 -36.46
N ALA A 50 -4.43 30.10 -36.11
CA ALA A 50 -5.41 29.31 -36.87
C ALA A 50 -6.87 29.63 -36.53
N ALA A 51 -7.12 30.19 -35.34
CA ALA A 51 -8.44 30.67 -34.94
C ALA A 51 -8.81 31.98 -35.66
N ASP A 52 -10.11 32.24 -35.78
CA ASP A 52 -10.61 33.48 -36.38
C ASP A 52 -10.20 34.69 -35.52
N PRO A 53 -9.49 35.69 -36.07
CA PRO A 53 -9.15 36.90 -35.33
C PRO A 53 -10.35 37.72 -34.88
N ALA A 54 -11.52 37.58 -35.52
CA ALA A 54 -12.72 38.31 -35.17
C ALA A 54 -13.47 37.72 -33.96
N ASP A 55 -13.22 36.46 -33.59
CA ASP A 55 -13.91 35.77 -32.48
C ASP A 55 -12.96 35.43 -31.32
N ALA A 56 -12.92 36.34 -30.34
CA ALA A 56 -12.13 36.18 -29.13
C ALA A 56 -12.55 34.96 -28.29
N LYS A 57 -13.79 34.46 -28.41
CA LYS A 57 -14.25 33.27 -27.69
C LYS A 57 -13.72 32.01 -28.37
N ALA A 58 -13.75 31.95 -29.71
CA ALA A 58 -13.17 30.86 -30.48
C ALA A 58 -11.65 30.74 -30.26
N GLN A 59 -10.94 31.87 -30.14
CA GLN A 59 -9.50 31.88 -29.82
C GLN A 59 -9.19 31.27 -28.46
N ARG A 60 -9.93 31.67 -27.41
CA ARG A 60 -9.73 31.11 -26.06
C ARG A 60 -10.02 29.61 -26.02
N GLN A 61 -11.08 29.18 -26.69
CA GLN A 61 -11.44 27.77 -26.76
C GLN A 61 -10.35 26.97 -27.50
N ALA A 62 -9.89 27.45 -28.66
CA ALA A 62 -8.83 26.79 -29.42
C ALA A 62 -7.51 26.69 -28.62
N MET A 63 -7.17 27.70 -27.83
CA MET A 63 -5.99 27.66 -26.95
C MET A 63 -6.15 26.65 -25.82
N GLN A 64 -7.34 26.56 -25.21
CA GLN A 64 -7.62 25.60 -24.14
C GLN A 64 -7.60 24.17 -24.68
N ASP A 65 -8.25 23.91 -25.81
CA ASP A 65 -8.29 22.60 -26.47
C ASP A 65 -6.87 22.13 -26.84
N ILE A 66 -6.05 23.04 -27.38
CA ILE A 66 -4.64 22.71 -27.69
C ILE A 66 -3.81 22.48 -26.43
N ARG A 67 -4.07 23.21 -25.34
CA ARG A 67 -3.38 22.98 -24.07
C ARG A 67 -3.69 21.60 -23.52
N ASP A 68 -4.96 21.21 -23.56
CA ASP A 68 -5.43 19.91 -23.05
C ASP A 68 -4.90 18.77 -23.93
N LEU A 69 -4.94 18.92 -25.26
CA LEU A 69 -4.34 17.97 -26.21
C LEU A 69 -2.82 17.86 -26.03
N TRP A 70 -2.13 18.99 -25.84
CA TRP A 70 -0.69 18.99 -25.61
C TRP A 70 -0.34 18.30 -24.30
N GLN A 71 -1.11 18.52 -23.23
CA GLN A 71 -0.93 17.81 -21.97
C GLN A 71 -1.16 16.31 -22.11
N ALA A 72 -2.23 15.90 -22.80
CA ALA A 72 -2.50 14.48 -23.07
C ALA A 72 -1.35 13.82 -23.86
N ALA A 73 -0.83 14.51 -24.89
CA ALA A 73 0.29 14.02 -25.69
C ALA A 73 1.63 14.02 -24.92
N ALA A 74 1.86 15.00 -24.05
CA ALA A 74 3.02 15.05 -23.17
C ALA A 74 2.99 13.91 -22.15
N ILE A 75 1.82 13.63 -21.56
CA ILE A 75 1.61 12.49 -20.65
C ILE A 75 1.80 11.17 -21.40
N GLY A 76 1.23 11.01 -22.60
CA GLY A 76 1.42 9.81 -23.42
C GLY A 76 2.88 9.56 -23.80
N ARG A 77 3.67 10.61 -24.03
CA ARG A 77 5.11 10.50 -24.30
C ARG A 77 5.95 10.25 -23.05
N ALA A 78 5.55 10.80 -21.91
CA ALA A 78 6.22 10.59 -20.63
C ALA A 78 5.87 9.23 -20.00
N ALA A 79 4.72 8.65 -20.33
CA ALA A 79 4.27 7.34 -19.84
C ALA A 79 5.26 6.19 -20.07
N PRO A 80 5.84 5.99 -21.27
CA PRO A 80 6.82 4.91 -21.48
C PRO A 80 8.13 5.15 -20.72
N LEU A 81 8.64 6.40 -20.70
CA LEU A 81 9.89 6.74 -20.01
C LEU A 81 9.76 6.64 -18.48
N ALA A 82 8.60 7.00 -17.94
CA ALA A 82 8.29 6.80 -16.53
C ALA A 82 8.08 5.32 -16.18
N SER A 83 7.65 4.48 -17.13
CA SER A 83 7.49 3.03 -16.92
C SER A 83 8.83 2.28 -16.86
N GLU A 84 9.86 2.79 -17.54
CA GLU A 84 11.20 2.19 -17.56
C GLU A 84 12.08 2.63 -16.38
N GLN A 85 11.87 3.85 -15.86
CA GLN A 85 12.66 4.39 -14.74
C GLN A 85 11.98 4.26 -13.38
N ALA A 86 10.69 3.94 -13.32
CA ALA A 86 10.04 3.63 -12.05
C ALA A 86 10.45 2.23 -11.59
N PRO A 87 10.96 2.04 -10.35
CA PRO A 87 11.05 0.70 -9.79
C PRO A 87 9.66 0.09 -9.88
N LYS A 88 9.55 -1.08 -10.55
CA LYS A 88 8.30 -1.85 -10.78
C LYS A 88 7.27 -1.50 -9.72
N ALA A 89 6.34 -0.62 -10.07
CA ALA A 89 5.27 -0.23 -9.17
C ALA A 89 4.38 -1.45 -9.02
N GLU A 90 4.73 -2.29 -8.05
CA GLU A 90 3.82 -3.19 -7.35
C GLU A 90 2.53 -2.39 -7.19
N LYS A 91 1.50 -2.77 -7.97
CA LYS A 91 0.21 -2.08 -8.08
C LYS A 91 -0.09 -1.38 -6.76
N TYR A 92 -0.05 -0.05 -6.72
CA TYR A 92 -0.28 0.74 -5.51
C TYR A 92 -1.75 0.57 -5.11
N ARG A 93 -2.09 -0.60 -4.58
CA ARG A 93 -3.23 -0.81 -3.73
C ARG A 93 -2.94 0.09 -2.55
N PRO A 94 -3.75 1.11 -2.24
CA PRO A 94 -3.54 1.91 -1.04
C PRO A 94 -3.53 0.91 0.12
N ARG A 95 -2.32 0.62 0.64
CA ARG A 95 -2.13 -0.42 1.64
C ARG A 95 -2.85 0.10 2.88
N ARG A 96 -4.08 -0.37 3.12
CA ARG A 96 -4.92 -0.03 4.29
C ARG A 96 -4.25 -0.60 5.55
N THR A 97 -3.16 0.04 5.97
CA THR A 97 -2.32 -0.32 7.10
C THR A 97 -2.70 0.52 8.31
N LEU A 98 -2.26 0.07 9.49
CA LEU A 98 -2.43 0.78 10.75
C LEU A 98 -1.83 2.19 10.70
N GLY A 99 -0.68 2.36 10.03
CA GLY A 99 -0.06 3.68 9.79
C GLY A 99 -0.93 4.64 8.96
N ASN A 100 -1.70 4.12 7.98
CA ASN A 100 -2.62 4.93 7.19
C ASN A 100 -3.87 5.35 7.97
N LEU A 101 -4.37 4.49 8.87
CA LEU A 101 -5.41 4.87 9.83
C LEU A 101 -4.91 5.99 10.75
N ALA A 102 -3.71 5.84 11.32
CA ALA A 102 -3.10 6.84 12.20
C ALA A 102 -2.85 8.18 11.51
N LEU A 103 -2.31 8.17 10.28
CA LEU A 103 -2.15 9.37 9.47
C LEU A 103 -3.49 10.07 9.21
N GLY A 104 -4.53 9.29 8.92
CA GLY A 104 -5.90 9.75 8.76
C GLY A 104 -6.44 10.49 9.99
N LEU A 105 -6.28 9.87 11.16
CA LEU A 105 -6.68 10.44 12.46
C LEU A 105 -5.90 11.73 12.78
N ARG A 106 -4.59 11.77 12.49
CA ARG A 106 -3.78 13.00 12.66
C ARG A 106 -4.26 14.15 11.76
N LYS A 107 -4.62 13.86 10.50
CA LYS A 107 -5.19 14.86 9.59
C LYS A 107 -6.55 15.36 10.08
N MET A 108 -7.38 14.50 10.66
CA MET A 108 -8.64 14.91 11.27
C MET A 108 -8.42 15.77 12.52
N ARG A 109 -7.48 15.39 13.39
CA ARG A 109 -7.07 16.22 14.54
C ARG A 109 -6.61 17.61 14.08
N ALA A 110 -5.84 17.70 12.99
CA ALA A 110 -5.44 18.99 12.43
C ALA A 110 -6.63 19.83 11.94
N ARG A 111 -7.61 19.21 11.26
CA ARG A 111 -8.84 19.89 10.82
C ARG A 111 -9.74 20.34 11.99
N ALA A 112 -9.72 19.58 13.08
CA ALA A 112 -10.43 19.91 14.31
C ALA A 112 -9.73 21.00 15.16
N GLY A 113 -8.68 21.66 14.64
CA GLY A 113 -7.97 22.72 15.37
C GLY A 113 -6.86 22.24 16.31
N GLN A 114 -6.36 21.01 16.10
CA GLN A 114 -5.30 20.39 16.91
C GLN A 114 -5.59 20.33 18.42
N PRO A 115 -6.73 19.77 18.85
CA PRO A 115 -7.05 19.65 20.27
C PRO A 115 -5.93 18.91 21.03
N SER A 116 -5.65 19.34 22.27
CA SER A 116 -4.66 18.69 23.13
C SER A 116 -5.10 17.26 23.46
N LEU A 117 -4.15 16.38 23.80
CA LEU A 117 -4.50 14.99 24.15
C LEU A 117 -5.41 14.91 25.38
N LYS A 118 -5.28 15.86 26.31
CA LYS A 118 -6.19 16.01 27.48
C LYS A 118 -7.59 16.38 27.02
N ALA A 119 -7.72 17.38 26.14
CA ALA A 119 -9.01 17.78 25.59
C ALA A 119 -9.69 16.63 24.82
N ILE A 120 -8.93 15.83 24.06
CA ILE A 120 -9.47 14.65 23.36
C ILE A 120 -9.98 13.62 24.37
N GLN A 121 -9.26 13.37 25.46
CA GLN A 121 -9.71 12.47 26.53
C GLN A 121 -11.03 12.95 27.14
N ASP A 122 -11.10 14.22 27.55
CA ASP A 122 -12.31 14.81 28.16
C ASP A 122 -13.51 14.76 27.19
N LEU A 123 -13.27 15.07 25.91
CA LEU A 123 -14.31 14.99 24.86
C LEU A 123 -14.72 13.55 24.52
N SER A 124 -13.81 12.58 24.62
CA SER A 124 -14.14 11.17 24.43
C SER A 124 -14.98 10.63 25.58
N GLU A 125 -14.70 11.09 26.81
CA GLU A 125 -15.47 10.77 28.01
C GLU A 125 -16.89 11.33 27.91
N ALA A 126 -17.04 12.58 27.45
CA ALA A 126 -18.35 13.18 27.16
C ALA A 126 -19.12 12.43 26.06
N ALA A 127 -18.43 11.72 25.16
CA ALA A 127 -19.04 10.89 24.12
C ALA A 127 -19.38 9.45 24.57
N GLY A 128 -19.18 9.12 25.85
CA GLY A 128 -19.59 7.86 26.46
C GLY A 128 -18.51 6.76 26.49
N HIS A 129 -17.29 7.02 25.99
CA HIS A 129 -16.17 6.08 26.14
C HIS A 129 -14.85 6.82 26.33
N ARG A 130 -14.34 6.76 27.56
CA ARG A 130 -13.10 7.44 27.96
C ARG A 130 -11.88 6.77 27.33
N VAL A 131 -11.21 7.46 26.41
CA VAL A 131 -9.94 7.01 25.84
C VAL A 131 -8.79 7.68 26.59
N ALA A 132 -8.00 6.89 27.32
CA ALA A 132 -6.86 7.41 28.08
C ALA A 132 -5.84 8.13 27.18
N LYS A 133 -5.22 9.21 27.69
CA LYS A 133 -4.22 10.03 26.97
C LYS A 133 -3.12 9.20 26.30
N SER A 134 -2.59 8.21 27.00
CA SER A 134 -1.56 7.28 26.49
C SER A 134 -2.07 6.50 25.29
N THR A 135 -3.27 5.93 25.39
CA THR A 135 -3.93 5.18 24.32
C THR A 135 -4.22 6.07 23.10
N VAL A 136 -4.69 7.31 23.31
CA VAL A 136 -4.88 8.28 22.21
C VAL A 136 -3.56 8.52 21.48
N HIS A 137 -2.47 8.70 22.21
CA HIS A 137 -1.15 8.88 21.63
C HIS A 137 -0.71 7.66 20.81
N LEU A 138 -0.84 6.45 21.36
CA LEU A 138 -0.48 5.20 20.67
C LEU A 138 -1.29 4.98 19.38
N ILE A 139 -2.58 5.31 19.40
CA ILE A 139 -3.46 5.25 18.23
C ILE A 139 -3.02 6.27 17.15
N LEU A 140 -2.70 7.51 17.55
CA LEU A 140 -2.29 8.58 16.63
C LEU A 140 -0.89 8.36 16.04
N VAL A 141 0.00 7.68 16.75
CA VAL A 141 1.31 7.24 16.24
C VAL A 141 1.16 6.02 15.33
N GLY A 142 0.07 5.25 15.48
CA GLY A 142 -0.14 4.03 14.73
C GLY A 142 0.65 2.85 15.29
N ARG A 143 0.71 2.75 16.63
CA ARG A 143 1.24 1.58 17.35
C ARG A 143 0.14 0.61 17.75
N VAL A 144 -1.08 1.11 17.99
CA VAL A 144 -2.21 0.31 18.48
C VAL A 144 -3.42 0.49 17.56
N LEU A 145 -4.12 -0.61 17.27
CA LEU A 145 -5.39 -0.58 16.53
C LEU A 145 -6.51 -0.19 17.52
N PRO A 146 -7.25 0.90 17.28
CA PRO A 146 -8.35 1.27 18.17
C PRO A 146 -9.46 0.22 18.11
N THR A 147 -10.10 -0.02 19.26
CA THR A 147 -11.37 -0.76 19.30
C THR A 147 -12.46 0.04 18.59
N ARG A 148 -13.57 -0.62 18.23
CA ARG A 148 -14.70 0.06 17.58
C ARG A 148 -15.25 1.21 18.43
N GLU A 149 -15.32 1.02 19.74
CA GLU A 149 -15.78 2.02 20.71
C GLU A 149 -14.80 3.18 20.84
N GLN A 150 -13.50 2.90 20.97
CA GLN A 150 -12.46 3.93 21.03
C GLN A 150 -12.44 4.76 19.74
N LEU A 151 -12.56 4.13 18.58
CA LEU A 151 -12.61 4.84 17.31
C LEU A 151 -13.87 5.69 17.20
N ALA A 152 -15.03 5.17 17.59
CA ALA A 152 -16.28 5.91 17.62
C ALA A 152 -16.17 7.17 18.49
N ALA A 153 -15.66 7.03 19.72
CA ALA A 153 -15.48 8.12 20.67
C ALA A 153 -14.45 9.16 20.20
N LEU A 154 -13.37 8.73 19.55
CA LEU A 154 -12.38 9.65 18.96
C LEU A 154 -12.96 10.47 17.80
N LEU A 155 -13.78 9.84 16.95
CA LEU A 155 -14.42 10.55 15.84
C LEU A 155 -15.41 11.61 16.36
N THR A 156 -16.22 11.27 17.36
CA THR A 156 -17.13 12.24 18.00
C THR A 156 -16.36 13.35 18.72
N ALA A 157 -15.23 13.03 19.38
CA ALA A 157 -14.38 14.02 20.01
C ALA A 157 -13.76 15.00 19.01
N PHE A 158 -13.38 14.53 17.80
CA PHE A 158 -12.87 15.41 16.75
C PHE A 158 -13.94 16.32 16.15
N ASP A 159 -15.16 15.83 15.97
CA ASP A 159 -16.27 16.68 15.53
C ASP A 159 -16.65 17.71 16.61
N ALA A 160 -16.69 17.30 17.88
CA ALA A 160 -16.94 18.22 19.00
C ALA A 160 -15.86 19.31 19.10
N ALA A 161 -14.58 18.94 18.91
CA ALA A 161 -13.47 19.88 18.92
C ALA A 161 -13.48 20.88 17.74
N ALA A 162 -14.04 20.50 16.59
CA ALA A 162 -14.14 21.39 15.42
C ALA A 162 -15.13 22.57 15.64
N GLY A 163 -16.01 22.44 16.63
CA GLY A 163 -17.02 23.45 16.99
C GLY A 163 -18.33 23.31 16.23
N ALA A 164 -19.38 23.98 16.74
CA ALA A 164 -20.73 23.91 16.19
C ALA A 164 -20.76 24.30 14.69
N GLY A 165 -21.35 23.46 13.86
CA GLY A 165 -21.49 23.67 12.41
C GLY A 165 -20.29 23.23 11.56
N ARG A 166 -19.20 22.73 12.15
CA ARG A 166 -18.05 22.16 11.41
C ARG A 166 -17.89 20.68 11.74
N SER A 167 -17.83 19.84 10.71
CA SER A 167 -17.50 18.42 10.86
C SER A 167 -16.07 18.15 10.39
N ALA A 168 -15.22 17.71 11.30
CA ALA A 168 -13.89 17.19 10.97
C ALA A 168 -13.99 15.81 10.31
N VAL A 169 -15.02 15.04 10.66
CA VAL A 169 -15.26 13.66 10.21
C VAL A 169 -16.29 13.61 9.08
N ARG A 170 -15.81 13.61 7.84
CA ARG A 170 -16.69 13.53 6.64
C ARG A 170 -17.60 12.31 6.59
N SER A 171 -17.18 11.16 7.14
CA SER A 171 -17.99 9.93 7.11
C SER A 171 -17.52 8.92 8.15
N ARG A 172 -18.27 8.81 9.25
CA ARG A 172 -18.00 7.83 10.32
C ARG A 172 -17.99 6.39 9.81
N ARG A 173 -18.94 6.02 8.94
CA ARG A 173 -19.03 4.67 8.36
C ARG A 173 -17.76 4.25 7.61
N LYS A 174 -17.16 5.16 6.82
CA LYS A 174 -15.92 4.88 6.08
C LYS A 174 -14.74 4.61 7.01
N TRP A 175 -14.65 5.31 8.15
CA TRP A 175 -13.60 5.09 9.14
C TRP A 175 -13.77 3.77 9.89
N MET A 176 -15.00 3.40 10.25
CA MET A 176 -15.29 2.10 10.85
C MET A 176 -14.93 0.96 9.89
N ALA A 177 -15.33 1.07 8.61
CA ALA A 177 -14.98 0.08 7.58
C ALA A 177 -13.48 -0.01 7.33
N LEU A 178 -12.75 1.11 7.41
CA LEU A 178 -11.29 1.10 7.32
C LEU A 178 -10.66 0.34 8.48
N ARG A 179 -11.11 0.57 9.71
CA ARG A 179 -10.62 -0.15 10.90
C ARG A 179 -10.93 -1.64 10.81
N ASP A 180 -12.15 -2.00 10.41
CA ASP A 180 -12.56 -3.41 10.27
C ASP A 180 -11.73 -4.11 9.16
N SER A 181 -11.38 -3.38 8.09
CA SER A 181 -10.46 -3.87 7.05
C SER A 181 -9.01 -4.01 7.50
N VAL A 182 -8.57 -3.25 8.51
CA VAL A 182 -7.23 -3.43 9.11
C VAL A 182 -7.27 -4.64 10.04
N GLU A 183 -8.29 -4.74 10.88
CA GLU A 183 -8.47 -5.86 11.80
C GLU A 183 -8.53 -7.20 11.08
N SER A 184 -9.30 -7.32 9.99
CA SER A 184 -9.44 -8.57 9.25
C SER A 184 -8.13 -9.04 8.61
N ARG A 185 -7.17 -8.15 8.41
CA ARG A 185 -5.84 -8.47 7.87
C ARG A 185 -4.82 -8.77 8.95
N THR A 186 -4.98 -8.19 10.15
CA THR A 186 -4.11 -8.45 11.29
C THR A 186 -4.55 -9.65 12.11
N ARG A 187 -5.78 -10.14 11.91
CA ARG A 187 -6.21 -11.40 12.52
C ARG A 187 -5.37 -12.55 11.94
N PRO A 188 -4.76 -13.38 12.79
CA PRO A 188 -4.16 -14.63 12.32
C PRO A 188 -5.27 -15.44 11.63
N ALA A 189 -4.93 -16.08 10.50
CA ALA A 189 -5.86 -16.99 9.85
C ALA A 189 -6.30 -18.05 10.87
N PRO A 190 -7.57 -18.48 10.86
CA PRO A 190 -7.98 -19.61 11.69
C PRO A 190 -7.06 -20.79 11.37
N PRO A 191 -6.66 -21.60 12.38
CA PRO A 191 -5.84 -22.77 12.13
C PRO A 191 -6.56 -23.62 11.08
N VAL A 192 -5.93 -23.79 9.93
CA VAL A 192 -6.45 -24.66 8.88
C VAL A 192 -6.48 -26.05 9.50
N ARG A 193 -7.68 -26.63 9.65
CA ARG A 193 -7.79 -28.05 10.00
C ARG A 193 -7.22 -28.82 8.83
N VAL A 194 -5.95 -29.22 8.94
CA VAL A 194 -5.33 -30.15 8.00
C VAL A 194 -6.01 -31.51 8.22
N THR A 195 -7.11 -31.74 7.52
CA THR A 195 -7.75 -33.05 7.47
C THR A 195 -6.95 -33.91 6.50
N GLY A 196 -5.82 -34.43 6.97
CA GLY A 196 -4.97 -35.37 6.25
C GLY A 196 -3.59 -34.82 5.92
N TYR A 197 -2.56 -35.56 6.36
CA TYR A 197 -1.25 -35.54 5.73
C TYR A 197 -1.40 -36.12 4.32
N GLY A 198 -1.89 -35.31 3.39
CA GLY A 198 -1.83 -35.62 1.97
C GLY A 198 -0.41 -35.35 1.51
N CYS A 199 0.42 -36.39 1.45
CA CYS A 199 1.67 -36.32 0.70
C CYS A 199 1.32 -35.90 -0.73
N VAL A 200 1.86 -34.77 -1.16
CA VAL A 200 1.62 -34.20 -2.50
C VAL A 200 2.55 -34.89 -3.49
N ASP A 201 2.41 -36.22 -3.61
CA ASP A 201 3.36 -37.08 -4.35
C ASP A 201 3.16 -37.04 -5.89
N GLY A 202 2.46 -36.03 -6.41
CA GLY A 202 2.27 -35.86 -7.86
C GLY A 202 2.38 -34.43 -8.38
N SER A 203 2.38 -33.41 -7.50
CA SER A 203 2.56 -32.01 -7.94
C SER A 203 4.02 -31.55 -7.88
N LEU A 204 4.91 -32.30 -7.22
CA LEU A 204 6.33 -31.95 -7.18
C LEU A 204 7.02 -32.30 -8.50
N ASP A 205 6.76 -33.49 -9.04
CA ASP A 205 7.31 -33.93 -10.33
C ASP A 205 6.94 -32.98 -11.48
N THR A 206 5.68 -32.54 -11.54
CA THR A 206 5.24 -31.59 -12.58
C THR A 206 5.88 -30.21 -12.46
N VAL A 207 6.22 -29.78 -11.23
CA VAL A 207 6.92 -28.51 -10.97
C VAL A 207 8.41 -28.65 -11.32
N LEU A 208 9.04 -29.78 -10.99
CA LEU A 208 10.43 -30.07 -11.31
C LEU A 208 10.64 -30.24 -12.82
N GLU A 209 9.75 -30.97 -13.51
CA GLU A 209 9.80 -31.10 -14.98
C GLU A 209 9.64 -29.74 -15.68
N ARG A 210 8.80 -28.87 -15.15
CA ARG A 210 8.62 -27.52 -15.68
C ARG A 210 9.87 -26.67 -15.49
N GLN A 211 10.49 -26.72 -14.30
CA GLN A 211 11.75 -26.02 -14.05
C GLN A 211 12.86 -26.52 -14.98
N HIS A 212 12.98 -27.84 -15.15
CA HIS A 212 13.99 -28.42 -16.04
C HIS A 212 13.83 -27.94 -17.49
N ARG A 213 12.58 -27.87 -17.99
CA ARG A 213 12.30 -27.31 -19.33
C ARG A 213 12.63 -25.81 -19.43
N GLU A 214 12.33 -25.04 -18.38
CA GLU A 214 12.62 -23.61 -18.34
C GLU A 214 14.15 -23.35 -18.30
N GLU A 215 14.90 -24.17 -17.58
CA GLU A 215 16.37 -24.14 -17.56
C GLU A 215 16.98 -24.54 -18.90
N GLU A 216 16.45 -25.56 -19.58
CA GLU A 216 16.88 -25.91 -20.95
C GLU A 216 16.64 -24.76 -21.94
N VAL A 217 15.50 -24.07 -21.83
CA VAL A 217 15.20 -22.89 -22.65
C VAL A 217 16.18 -21.75 -22.32
N LEU A 218 16.50 -21.54 -21.05
CA LEU A 218 17.47 -20.51 -20.61
C LEU A 218 18.90 -20.81 -21.07
N ARG A 219 19.33 -22.09 -21.06
CA ARG A 219 20.61 -22.53 -21.65
C ARG A 219 20.64 -22.27 -23.15
N LYS A 220 19.58 -22.63 -23.89
CA LYS A 220 19.51 -22.43 -25.35
C LYS A 220 19.53 -20.94 -25.75
N ILE A 221 19.00 -20.06 -24.91
CA ILE A 221 18.98 -18.60 -25.15
C ILE A 221 20.27 -17.92 -24.63
N GLY A 222 21.20 -18.67 -24.03
CA GLY A 222 22.46 -18.14 -23.50
C GLY A 222 22.27 -17.22 -22.30
N LYS A 223 21.15 -17.34 -21.59
CA LYS A 223 20.79 -16.52 -20.41
C LYS A 223 21.03 -17.22 -19.08
N LEU A 224 21.34 -18.52 -19.09
CA LEU A 224 21.87 -19.18 -17.91
C LEU A 224 23.35 -18.77 -17.81
N ALA A 225 23.69 -17.96 -16.81
CA ALA A 225 25.08 -17.70 -16.49
C ALA A 225 25.76 -19.05 -16.24
N GLN A 226 26.88 -19.33 -16.90
CA GLN A 226 27.71 -20.48 -16.59
C GLN A 226 28.12 -20.36 -15.12
N ASP A 227 27.77 -21.38 -14.35
CA ASP A 227 28.09 -21.51 -12.93
C ASP A 227 29.59 -21.37 -12.71
N GLU A 228 29.99 -20.27 -12.09
CA GLU A 228 31.16 -20.25 -11.22
C GLU A 228 30.68 -19.91 -9.81
N ASN A 229 30.65 -20.94 -8.97
CA ASN A 229 30.83 -20.89 -7.52
C ASN A 229 30.12 -19.72 -6.80
N LYS A 230 28.80 -19.80 -6.72
CA LYS A 230 28.08 -19.20 -5.59
C LYS A 230 27.40 -20.30 -4.81
N ASP A 231 27.95 -20.56 -3.64
CA ASP A 231 27.23 -21.07 -2.48
C ASP A 231 26.12 -20.06 -2.14
N ASP A 232 25.07 -20.01 -2.97
CA ASP A 232 23.87 -19.21 -2.72
C ASP A 232 22.87 -20.15 -2.03
N ASP A 233 22.76 -20.02 -0.71
CA ASP A 233 21.73 -20.58 0.20
C ASP A 233 20.28 -20.16 -0.17
N GLN A 234 20.03 -19.77 -1.42
CA GLN A 234 18.75 -19.27 -1.91
C GLN A 234 17.95 -20.33 -2.70
N GLY A 235 18.46 -21.57 -2.80
CA GLY A 235 17.78 -22.67 -3.50
C GLY A 235 16.54 -23.22 -2.79
N GLU A 236 16.40 -23.01 -1.48
CA GLU A 236 15.37 -23.70 -0.68
C GLU A 236 14.00 -22.98 -0.65
N TYR A 237 13.92 -21.73 -1.11
CA TYR A 237 12.71 -20.90 -0.98
C TYR A 237 11.85 -20.78 -2.26
N ARG A 238 11.83 -21.80 -3.13
CA ARG A 238 10.98 -21.80 -4.35
C ARG A 238 9.87 -22.84 -4.40
N LEU A 239 9.76 -23.72 -3.41
CA LEU A 239 8.55 -24.50 -3.18
C LEU A 239 7.69 -23.74 -2.18
N GLY A 240 6.42 -23.51 -2.50
CA GLY A 240 5.48 -22.65 -1.77
C GLY A 240 5.09 -23.12 -0.38
N VAL A 241 6.05 -23.55 0.43
CA VAL A 241 5.93 -23.64 1.88
C VAL A 241 6.07 -22.21 2.39
N VAL A 242 4.97 -21.63 2.84
CA VAL A 242 5.05 -20.48 3.74
C VAL A 242 5.67 -21.02 5.01
N THR A 243 7.00 -20.99 5.11
CA THR A 243 7.65 -21.00 6.40
C THR A 243 7.23 -19.67 7.03
N SER A 244 6.25 -19.75 7.93
CA SER A 244 6.09 -18.71 8.92
C SER A 244 7.46 -18.52 9.53
N ARG A 245 8.15 -17.45 9.15
CA ARG A 245 9.47 -17.05 9.62
C ARG A 245 9.62 -17.46 11.07
N ILE A 246 10.30 -18.58 11.29
CA ILE A 246 10.30 -19.24 12.58
C ILE A 246 11.20 -18.37 13.46
N PRO A 247 10.71 -17.80 14.58
CA PRO A 247 11.48 -16.83 15.37
C PRO A 247 12.84 -17.33 15.86
N TRP A 248 13.04 -18.65 15.91
CA TRP A 248 14.27 -19.30 16.39
C TRP A 248 15.49 -19.08 15.47
N GLU A 249 15.33 -18.71 14.19
CA GLU A 249 16.47 -18.44 13.27
C GLU A 249 17.23 -17.14 13.56
N TYR A 250 16.75 -16.32 14.51
CA TYR A 250 17.39 -15.06 14.92
C TYR A 250 17.71 -14.97 16.41
N MET A 251 17.54 -16.06 17.16
CA MET A 251 17.97 -16.11 18.56
C MET A 251 19.47 -16.40 18.56
N ASP A 252 20.23 -15.63 19.35
CA ASP A 252 21.63 -15.97 19.60
C ASP A 252 21.71 -17.25 20.45
N ASP A 253 22.86 -17.93 20.41
CA ASP A 253 23.05 -19.21 21.12
C ASP A 253 22.76 -19.07 22.63
N ASP A 254 22.95 -17.86 23.18
CA ASP A 254 22.68 -17.52 24.57
C ASP A 254 21.16 -17.44 24.86
N GLU A 255 20.36 -16.79 23.99
CA GLU A 255 18.90 -16.78 24.09
C GLU A 255 18.30 -18.18 23.87
N LEU A 256 18.89 -18.99 22.99
CA LEU A 256 18.45 -20.37 22.77
C LEU A 256 18.69 -21.23 24.02
N ALA A 257 19.87 -21.12 24.65
CA ALA A 257 20.19 -21.83 25.88
C ALA A 257 19.28 -21.42 27.05
N ALA A 258 18.99 -20.13 27.21
CA ALA A 258 18.08 -19.65 28.26
C ALA A 258 16.66 -20.23 28.10
N MET A 259 16.21 -20.42 26.86
CA MET A 259 14.90 -20.97 26.59
C MET A 259 14.83 -22.49 26.74
N GLU A 260 15.92 -23.20 26.43
CA GLU A 260 16.06 -24.62 26.75
C GLU A 260 16.06 -24.87 28.26
N GLU A 261 16.69 -23.98 29.03
CA GLU A 261 16.69 -24.02 30.50
C GLU A 261 15.27 -23.78 31.06
N GLU A 262 14.57 -22.74 30.58
CA GLU A 262 13.17 -22.47 30.98
C GLU A 262 12.24 -23.64 30.61
N ALA A 263 12.44 -24.27 29.46
CA ALA A 263 11.68 -25.45 29.05
C ALA A 263 11.98 -26.68 29.92
N HIS A 264 13.23 -26.85 30.37
CA HIS A 264 13.62 -27.91 31.28
C HIS A 264 12.98 -27.72 32.66
N GLU A 265 13.03 -26.50 33.21
CA GLU A 265 12.38 -26.15 34.47
C GLU A 265 10.86 -26.35 34.40
N ALA A 266 10.21 -25.91 33.32
CA ALA A 266 8.79 -26.10 33.13
C ALA A 266 8.41 -27.59 33.06
N ARG A 267 9.27 -28.42 32.45
CA ARG A 267 9.06 -29.86 32.36
C ARG A 267 9.21 -30.55 33.71
N GLU A 268 10.20 -30.16 34.51
CA GLU A 268 10.39 -30.67 35.87
C GLU A 268 9.21 -30.30 36.78
N VAL A 269 8.70 -29.07 36.68
CA VAL A 269 7.49 -28.65 37.43
C VAL A 269 6.28 -29.48 37.03
N LEU A 270 6.11 -29.74 35.74
CA LEU A 270 4.98 -30.52 35.22
C LEU A 270 5.08 -32.00 35.61
N GLU A 271 6.29 -32.55 35.64
CA GLU A 271 6.56 -33.91 36.11
C GLU A 271 6.35 -34.05 37.62
N ALA A 272 6.76 -33.04 38.41
CA ALA A 272 6.50 -33.00 39.84
C ALA A 272 4.99 -32.89 40.16
N ASP A 273 4.24 -32.12 39.38
CA ASP A 273 2.79 -32.00 39.55
C ASP A 273 2.05 -33.27 39.09
N LEU A 274 2.50 -33.94 38.03
CA LEU A 274 1.99 -35.26 37.63
C LEU A 274 2.28 -36.32 38.69
N ALA A 275 3.48 -36.32 39.30
CA ALA A 275 3.82 -37.23 40.39
C ALA A 275 2.96 -36.97 41.64
N ARG A 276 2.66 -35.71 41.96
CA ARG A 276 1.74 -35.33 43.06
C ARG A 276 0.29 -35.74 42.77
N GLN A 277 -0.16 -35.63 41.51
CA GLN A 277 -1.50 -36.06 41.11
C GLN A 277 -1.62 -37.58 41.14
N GLY A 278 -0.66 -38.31 40.56
CA GLY A 278 -0.62 -39.77 40.62
C GLY A 278 -0.54 -40.32 42.05
N SER A 279 0.20 -39.67 42.94
CA SER A 279 0.23 -40.04 44.37
C SER A 279 -1.10 -39.77 45.09
N ARG A 280 -1.81 -38.69 44.73
CA ARG A 280 -3.14 -38.38 45.27
C ARG A 280 -4.20 -39.38 44.78
N ASP A 281 -4.13 -39.78 43.52
CA ASP A 281 -5.08 -40.73 42.94
C ASP A 281 -4.87 -42.15 43.52
N LEU A 282 -3.61 -42.57 43.71
CA LEU A 282 -3.29 -43.84 44.39
C LEU A 282 -3.73 -43.84 45.87
N LEU A 283 -3.60 -42.71 46.58
CA LEU A 283 -4.09 -42.57 47.96
C LEU A 283 -5.63 -42.54 48.03
N ALA A 284 -6.30 -42.02 47.01
CA ALA A 284 -7.75 -42.05 46.89
C ALA A 284 -8.26 -43.48 46.63
N GLU A 285 -7.61 -44.23 45.75
CA GLU A 285 -7.91 -45.65 45.50
C GLU A 285 -7.64 -46.53 46.73
N LEU A 286 -6.54 -46.30 47.44
CA LEU A 286 -6.24 -47.02 48.70
C LEU A 286 -7.28 -46.74 49.79
N ARG A 287 -7.80 -45.51 49.89
CA ARG A 287 -8.92 -45.19 50.80
C ARG A 287 -10.24 -45.85 50.39
N ALA A 288 -10.49 -45.98 49.08
CA ALA A 288 -11.67 -46.69 48.59
C ALA A 288 -11.61 -48.21 48.86
N LEU A 289 -10.41 -48.79 48.84
CA LEU A 289 -10.18 -50.23 49.07
C LEU A 289 -10.13 -50.63 50.55
N THR A 290 -9.71 -49.71 51.44
CA THR A 290 -9.55 -50.01 52.88
C THR A 290 -10.80 -49.81 53.73
N GLY A 291 -11.92 -49.36 53.13
CA GLY A 291 -13.24 -49.35 53.76
C GLY A 291 -13.36 -48.34 54.91
N GLY A 292 -14.05 -47.23 54.63
CA GLY A 292 -14.74 -46.47 55.68
C GLY A 292 -16.00 -47.20 56.14
#